data_AF-A0A4S2FU17-F1
#
_entry.id   AF-A0A4S2FU17-F1
#
_cell.length_a   1.000
_cell.length_b   1.000
_cell.length_c   1.000
_cell.angle_alpha   90.00
_cell.angle_beta   90.00
_cell.angle_gamma   90.00
#
_symmetry.space_group_name_H-M   'P 1'
#
loop_
_entity.id
_entity.type
_entity.pdbx_description
1 polymer ?
#
loop_
_entity_poly.entity_id
_entity_poly.type
_entity_poly.pdbx_seq_one_letter_code
_entity_poly.pdbx_strand_id
1 'polypeptide(L)' 'MSELGMTQRMLAEKMNCTQQYVSKVLKGHKDMSLETICKIENALGIEIIKGPDENGQ' A
#
# COMPACT_ATOMS: atom_id res chain seq x y z
N MET A 1 -6.45 4.48 7.97
CA MET A 1 -5.76 5.79 7.86
C MET A 1 -5.86 6.60 9.14
N SER A 2 -7.06 6.85 9.67
CA SER A 2 -7.24 7.56 10.95
C SER A 2 -6.54 6.88 12.14
N GLU A 3 -6.52 5.54 12.19
CA GLU A 3 -5.78 4.79 13.23
C GLU A 3 -4.26 4.94 13.15
N LEU A 4 -3.69 5.18 11.96
CA LEU A 4 -2.26 5.45 11.79
C LEU A 4 -1.93 6.96 11.89
N GLY A 5 -2.93 7.83 12.09
CA GLY A 5 -2.75 9.28 11.98
C GLY A 5 -2.25 9.75 10.60
N MET A 6 -2.35 8.91 9.57
CA MET A 6 -1.85 9.19 8.23
C MET A 6 -2.97 9.67 7.31
N THR A 7 -2.68 10.71 6.52
CA THR A 7 -3.56 11.18 5.45
C THR A 7 -3.18 10.55 4.11
N GLN A 8 -4.13 10.53 3.16
CA GLN A 8 -3.86 10.09 1.79
C GLN A 8 -2.72 10.87 1.12
N ARG A 9 -2.59 12.16 1.46
CA ARG A 9 -1.52 13.01 0.94
C ARG A 9 -0.15 12.58 1.45
N MET A 10 -0.04 12.32 2.76
CA MET A 10 1.20 11.82 3.37
C MET A 10 1.62 10.47 2.79
N LEU A 11 0.66 9.57 2.54
CA LEU A 11 0.94 8.29 1.88
C LEU A 11 1.44 8.51 0.45
N ALA A 12 0.84 9.45 -0.29
CA ALA A 12 1.26 9.78 -1.64
C ALA A 12 2.68 10.36 -1.67
N GLU A 13 3.00 11.26 -0.74
CA GLU A 13 4.35 11.83 -0.57
C GLU A 13 5.37 10.73 -0.22
N LYS A 14 5.04 9.81 0.69
CA LYS A 14 5.91 8.66 1.04
C LYS A 14 6.11 7.69 -0.13
N MET A 15 5.08 7.45 -0.93
CA MET A 15 5.16 6.57 -2.10
C MET A 15 5.75 7.26 -3.33
N ASN A 16 6.10 8.55 -3.25
CA ASN A 16 6.46 9.38 -4.39
C ASN A 16 5.45 9.26 -5.55
N CYS A 17 4.16 9.25 -5.19
CA CYS A 17 3.02 9.08 -6.09
C CYS A 17 2.03 10.23 -5.92
N THR A 18 1.02 10.31 -6.79
CA THR A 18 -0.01 11.34 -6.68
C THR A 18 -1.08 10.96 -5.66
N GLN A 19 -1.70 11.94 -5.01
CA GLN A 19 -2.84 11.69 -4.10
C GLN A 19 -3.99 10.97 -4.82
N GLN A 20 -4.24 11.31 -6.09
CA GLN A 20 -5.25 10.65 -6.91
C GLN A 20 -4.95 9.17 -7.10
N TYR A 21 -3.67 8.81 -7.28
CA TYR A 21 -3.23 7.42 -7.37
C TYR A 21 -3.55 6.66 -6.08
N VAL A 22 -3.18 7.22 -4.93
CA VAL A 22 -3.50 6.64 -3.61
C VAL A 22 -5.02 6.50 -3.41
N SER A 23 -5.82 7.47 -3.85
CA SER A 23 -7.28 7.38 -3.80
C SER A 23 -7.83 6.23 -4.67
N LYS A 24 -7.26 6.00 -5.87
CA LYS A 24 -7.64 4.86 -6.73
C LYS A 24 -7.23 3.52 -6.11
N VAL A 25 -6.04 3.46 -5.54
CA VAL A 25 -5.49 2.32 -4.82
C VAL A 25 -6.40 1.92 -3.66
N LEU A 26 -6.74 2.86 -2.78
CA LEU A 26 -7.61 2.63 -1.61
C LEU A 26 -9.05 2.29 -2.00
N LYS A 27 -9.52 2.77 -3.15
CA LYS A 27 -10.83 2.42 -3.70
C LYS A 27 -10.86 1.01 -4.32
N GLY A 28 -9.74 0.27 -4.32
CA GLY A 28 -9.69 -1.09 -4.83
C GLY A 28 -9.75 -1.16 -6.35
N HIS A 29 -9.01 -0.29 -7.05
CA HIS A 29 -8.88 -0.41 -8.50
C HIS A 29 -8.10 -1.69 -8.85
N LYS A 30 -8.67 -2.49 -9.77
CA LYS A 30 -8.30 -3.89 -10.01
C LYS A 30 -6.92 -4.08 -10.68
N ASP A 31 -6.37 -3.03 -11.28
CA ASP A 31 -5.10 -3.05 -12.04
C ASP A 31 -3.93 -2.49 -11.22
N MET A 32 -3.69 -3.07 -10.05
CA MET A 32 -2.55 -2.69 -9.21
C MET A 32 -1.42 -3.69 -9.42
N SER A 33 -0.28 -3.21 -9.91
CA SER A 33 0.93 -4.02 -10.05
C SER A 33 1.47 -4.41 -8.68
N LEU A 34 2.15 -5.56 -8.59
CA LEU A 34 2.82 -6.02 -7.37
C LEU A 34 3.83 -4.99 -6.83
N GLU A 35 4.51 -4.29 -7.74
CA GLU A 35 5.40 -3.18 -7.40
C GLU A 35 4.68 -2.05 -6.63
N THR A 36 3.44 -1.73 -7.01
CA THR A 36 2.63 -0.74 -6.31
C THR A 36 2.27 -1.22 -4.92
N ILE A 37 1.89 -2.49 -4.79
CA ILE A 37 1.54 -3.08 -3.50
C ILE A 37 2.75 -3.02 -2.57
N CYS A 38 3.92 -3.42 -3.04
CA CYS A 38 5.19 -3.32 -2.32
C CYS A 38 5.53 -1.88 -1.89
N LYS A 39 5.28 -0.89 -2.76
CA LYS A 39 5.47 0.53 -2.42
C LYS A 39 4.52 0.98 -1.30
N ILE A 40 3.28 0.50 -1.29
CA ILE A 40 2.29 0.82 -0.25
C ILE A 40 2.68 0.16 1.07
N GLU A 41 3.06 -1.11 1.02
CA GLU A 41 3.57 -1.89 2.14
C GLU A 41 4.75 -1.16 2.80
N ASN A 42 5.74 -0.76 2.00
CA ASN A 42 6.90 -0.04 2.50
C ASN A 42 6.56 1.37 3.03
N ALA A 43 5.60 2.06 2.41
CA ALA A 43 5.19 3.41 2.86
C ALA A 43 4.39 3.39 4.17
N LEU A 44 3.54 2.37 4.35
CA LEU A 44 2.71 2.17 5.54
C LEU A 44 3.41 1.34 6.62
N GLY A 45 4.48 0.61 6.28
CA GLY A 45 5.15 -0.32 7.18
C GLY A 45 4.29 -1.54 7.51
N ILE A 46 3.45 -1.98 6.57
CA ILE A 46 2.54 -3.13 6.75
C ILE A 46 2.85 -4.18 5.69
N GLU A 47 2.50 -5.43 5.98
CA GLU A 47 2.56 -6.53 5.03
C GLU A 47 1.14 -6.82 4.54
N ILE A 48 0.88 -6.55 3.26
CA ILE A 48 -0.38 -6.78 2.54
C ILE A 48 -0.34 -8.16 1.88
N ILE A 49 0.78 -8.52 1.25
CA ILE A 49 0.97 -9.83 0.62
C ILE A 49 1.83 -10.68 1.55
N LYS A 50 1.17 -11.52 2.35
CA LYS A 50 1.84 -12.65 3.00
C LYS A 50 2.25 -13.61 1.88
N GLY A 51 3.56 -13.81 1.68
CA GLY A 51 4.04 -14.86 0.77
C GLY A 51 3.41 -16.21 1.13
N PRO A 52 3.23 -17.15 0.18
CA PRO A 52 2.71 -18.47 0.51
C PRO A 52 3.54 -19.00 1.67
N ASP A 53 2.88 -19.22 2.81
CA ASP A 53 3.55 -19.64 4.03
C ASP A 53 4.45 -20.84 3.70
N GLU A 54 5.77 -20.65 3.77
CA GLU A 54 6.71 -21.76 3.96
C GLU A 54 6.53 -22.26 5.40
N ASN A 55 5.35 -22.80 5.71
CA ASN A 55 5.16 -23.71 6.84
C ASN A 55 5.67 -25.08 6.38
N GLY A 56 6.99 -25.14 6.18
CA GLY A 56 7.73 -26.39 6.25
C GLY A 56 7.91 -26.75 7.72
N GLN A 57 6.98 -27.56 8.26
CA GLN A 57 7.25 -28.53 9.31
C GLN A 57 6.39 -29.77 9.09
#